data_AF-A0A7X7BUI7-F1
#
_entry.id   AF-A0A7X7BUI7-F1
#
_cell.length_a   1.000
_cell.length_b   1.000
_cell.length_c   1.000
_cell.angle_alpha   90.00
_cell.angle_beta   90.00
_cell.angle_gamma   90.00
#
_symmetry.space_group_name_H-M   'P 1'
#
loop_
_entity.id
_entity.type
_entity.pdbx_description
1 polymer ?
#
loop_
_entity_poly.entity_id
_entity_poly.type
_entity_poly.pdbx_seq_one_letter_code
_entity_poly.pdbx_strand_id
1 'polypeptide(L)' 'MARVTVEDCLGRVDNRFQLVLVAAKRARQISNGAEPRIDGVPHGAKPTVVALREIAGGAISPDEIKALAKEEAASAAFAD' A
#
# COMPACT_ATOMS: atom_id res chain seq x y z
N MET A 1 8.29 -17.27 2.88
CA MET A 1 7.75 -15.93 2.59
C MET A 1 6.78 -16.08 1.43
N ALA A 2 5.47 -16.02 1.65
CA ALA A 2 4.54 -16.06 0.51
C ALA A 2 4.78 -14.80 -0.34
N ARG A 3 5.17 -15.03 -1.59
CA ARG A 3 5.62 -14.02 -2.55
C ARG A 3 4.37 -13.28 -3.06
N VAL A 4 4.30 -11.97 -2.83
CA VAL A 4 3.35 -11.09 -3.53
C VAL A 4 4.07 -10.53 -4.75
N THR A 5 3.39 -10.52 -5.89
CA THR A 5 3.91 -9.99 -7.15
C THR A 5 3.28 -8.65 -7.48
N VAL A 6 3.88 -7.92 -8.43
CA VAL A 6 3.34 -6.62 -8.86
C VAL A 6 2.03 -6.83 -9.61
N GLU A 7 1.93 -7.93 -10.36
CA GLU A 7 0.78 -8.37 -11.13
C GLU A 7 -0.44 -8.56 -10.22
N ASP A 8 -0.26 -9.15 -9.03
CA ASP A 8 -1.33 -9.30 -8.03
C ASP A 8 -1.91 -7.95 -7.60
N CYS A 9 -1.07 -6.92 -7.54
CA CYS A 9 -1.46 -5.57 -7.14
C CYS A 9 -2.13 -4.80 -8.29
N LEU A 10 -1.70 -5.04 -9.53
CA LEU A 10 -2.25 -4.38 -10.71
C LEU A 10 -3.68 -4.83 -11.05
N GLY A 11 -4.16 -5.94 -10.50
CA GLY A 11 -5.59 -6.29 -10.52
C GLY A 11 -6.47 -5.35 -9.67
N ARG A 12 -5.86 -4.46 -8.87
CA ARG A 12 -6.54 -3.56 -7.93
C ARG A 12 -6.18 -2.10 -8.12
N VAL A 13 -5.06 -1.82 -8.82
CA VAL A 13 -4.55 -0.48 -9.10
C VAL A 13 -4.19 -0.39 -10.57
N ASP A 14 -4.79 0.56 -11.28
CA ASP A 14 -4.66 0.66 -12.74
C ASP A 14 -3.31 1.20 -13.22
N ASN A 15 -2.49 1.77 -12.32
CA ASN A 15 -1.24 2.43 -12.65
C ASN A 15 -0.10 2.04 -11.68
N ARG A 16 1.07 1.67 -12.23
CA ARG A 16 2.27 1.30 -11.46
C ARG A 16 2.82 2.44 -10.60
N PHE A 17 2.75 3.68 -11.06
CA PHE A 17 3.17 4.84 -10.26
C PHE A 17 2.21 5.07 -9.09
N GLN A 18 0.90 4.94 -9.35
CA GLN A 18 -0.11 5.02 -8.30
C GLN A 18 0.09 3.90 -7.26
N LEU A 19 0.40 2.68 -7.71
CA LEU A 19 0.73 1.56 -6.83
C LEU A 19 1.88 1.92 -5.89
N VAL A 20 2.96 2.51 -6.41
CA VAL A 20 4.11 2.93 -5.58
C VAL A 20 3.68 3.97 -4.54
N LEU A 21 2.92 5.00 -4.94
CA LEU A 21 2.46 6.04 -4.03
C LEU A 21 1.57 5.48 -2.91
N VAL A 22 0.57 4.66 -3.28
CA VAL A 22 -0.36 4.06 -2.33
C VAL A 22 0.35 3.10 -1.38
N ALA A 23 1.22 2.24 -1.91
CA ALA A 23 2.00 1.31 -1.09
C ALA A 23 2.95 2.07 -0.13
N ALA A 24 3.60 3.15 -0.57
CA ALA A 24 4.48 3.95 0.26
C ALA A 24 3.72 4.68 1.38
N LYS A 25 2.57 5.28 1.06
CA LYS A 25 1.71 5.94 2.05
C LYS A 25 1.19 4.94 3.09
N ARG A 26 0.65 3.81 2.63
CA ARG A 26 0.10 2.78 3.51
C ARG A 26 1.18 2.11 4.37
N ALA A 27 2.35 1.83 3.81
CA ALA A 27 3.49 1.31 4.56
C ALA A 27 3.92 2.27 5.69
N ARG A 28 3.89 3.59 5.46
CA ARG A 28 4.12 4.58 6.53
C ARG A 28 3.06 4.53 7.61
N GLN A 29 1.79 4.43 7.26
CA GLN A 29 0.72 4.28 8.25
C GLN A 29 0.97 3.05 9.14
N ILE A 30 1.29 1.90 8.54
CA ILE A 30 1.60 0.66 9.27
C ILE A 30 2.85 0.83 10.13
N SER A 31 3.90 1.47 9.60
CA SER A 31 5.11 1.78 10.36
C SER A 31 4.85 2.69 11.55
N ASN A 32 3.83 3.54 11.47
CA ASN A 32 3.38 4.45 12.54
C ASN A 32 2.37 3.79 13.49
N GLY A 33 2.16 2.47 13.38
CA GLY A 33 1.30 1.70 14.29
C GLY A 33 -0.12 1.47 13.80
N ALA A 34 -0.46 1.81 12.55
CA ALA A 34 -1.76 1.41 11.99
C ALA A 34 -1.84 -0.12 11.88
N GLU A 35 -2.97 -0.68 12.30
CA GLU A 35 -3.19 -2.12 12.23
C GLU A 35 -3.25 -2.61 10.77
N PRO A 36 -2.63 -3.77 10.48
CA PRO A 36 -2.84 -4.48 9.23
C PRO A 36 -4.31 -4.89 9.06
N ARG A 37 -4.83 -4.77 7.85
CA ARG A 37 -6.22 -5.12 7.49
C ARG A 37 -6.39 -6.52 6.93
N ILE A 38 -5.33 -7.32 6.99
CA ILE A 38 -5.30 -8.69 6.49
C ILE A 38 -4.77 -9.63 7.58
N ASP A 39 -5.34 -10.82 7.62
CA ASP A 39 -4.88 -11.87 8.52
C ASP A 39 -3.60 -12.55 8.01
N GLY A 40 -2.95 -13.31 8.90
CA GLY A 40 -1.81 -14.15 8.52
C GLY A 40 -0.56 -13.37 8.09
N VAL A 41 -0.43 -12.11 8.50
CA VAL A 41 0.80 -11.33 8.35
C VAL A 41 1.88 -11.96 9.24
N PRO A 42 2.98 -12.46 8.69
CA PRO A 42 4.05 -13.02 9.49
C PRO A 42 4.59 -11.98 10.47
N HIS A 43 4.89 -12.41 11.70
CA HIS A 43 5.55 -11.54 12.67
C HIS A 43 6.87 -10.99 12.08
N GLY A 44 7.09 -9.69 12.20
CA GLY A 44 8.25 -9.01 11.61
C GLY A 44 8.17 -8.77 10.09
N ALA A 45 7.02 -8.95 9.46
CA ALA A 45 6.83 -8.56 8.06
C ALA A 45 7.09 -7.05 7.88
N LYS A 46 7.88 -6.69 6.86
CA LYS A 46 8.16 -5.29 6.54
C LYS A 46 6.84 -4.56 6.20
N PRO A 47 6.61 -3.33 6.67
CA PRO A 47 5.37 -2.59 6.40
C PRO A 47 5.01 -2.49 4.91
N THR A 48 6.01 -2.38 4.04
CA THR A 48 5.82 -2.38 2.57
C THR A 48 5.26 -3.70 2.04
N VAL A 49 5.67 -4.83 2.59
CA VAL A 49 5.14 -6.15 2.21
C VAL A 49 3.70 -6.30 2.67
N VAL A 50 3.37 -5.78 3.86
CA VAL A 50 2.00 -5.78 4.38
C VAL A 50 1.10 -4.92 3.51
N ALA A 51 1.52 -3.69 3.19
CA ALA A 51 0.76 -2.78 2.32
C ALA A 51 0.50 -3.40 0.93
N LEU A 52 1.50 -4.00 0.28
CA LEU A 52 1.31 -4.65 -1.03
C LEU A 52 0.33 -5.82 -0.96
N ARG A 53 0.32 -6.57 0.14
CA ARG A 53 -0.64 -7.66 0.34
C ARG A 53 -2.06 -7.15 0.60
N GLU A 54 -2.21 -6.06 1.36
CA GLU A 54 -3.52 -5.41 1.54
C GLU A 54 -4.07 -4.91 0.21
N ILE A 55 -3.21 -4.31 -0.63
CA ILE A 55 -3.58 -3.87 -1.98
C ILE A 55 -4.02 -5.06 -2.83
N ALA A 56 -3.18 -6.10 -2.97
CA ALA A 56 -3.51 -7.29 -3.76
C ALA A 56 -4.79 -7.99 -3.27
N GLY A 57 -4.97 -8.07 -1.95
CA GLY A 57 -6.14 -8.64 -1.30
C GLY A 57 -7.41 -7.81 -1.43
N GLY A 58 -7.33 -6.56 -1.90
CA GLY A 58 -8.47 -5.65 -2.01
C GLY A 58 -8.96 -5.10 -0.66
N ALA A 59 -8.10 -5.09 0.37
CA ALA A 59 -8.39 -4.52 1.69
C ALA A 59 -8.30 -2.97 1.72
N ILE A 60 -7.96 -2.36 0.58
CA ILE A 60 -7.97 -0.92 0.34
C ILE A 60 -8.95 -0.68 -0.80
N SER A 61 -9.96 0.15 -0.56
CA SER A 61 -11.02 0.39 -1.54
C SER A 61 -10.52 1.27 -2.71
N PRO A 62 -11.15 1.21 -3.89
CA PRO A 62 -10.75 2.04 -5.04
C PRO A 62 -10.72 3.55 -4.74
N ASP A 63 -11.65 4.05 -3.92
CA ASP A 63 -11.69 5.45 -3.53
C ASP A 63 -10.55 5.81 -2.56
N GLU A 64 -10.22 4.89 -1.64
CA GLU A 64 -9.08 5.06 -0.74
C GLU A 64 -7.75 5.02 -1.51
N ILE A 65 -7.60 4.13 -2.49
CA ILE A 65 -6.42 4.09 -3.38
C ILE A 65 -6.21 5.45 -4.07
N LYS A 66 -7.29 6.08 -4.57
CA LYS A 66 -7.22 7.42 -5.18
C LYS A 66 -6.83 8.49 -4.16
N ALA A 67 -7.42 8.46 -2.96
CA ALA A 67 -7.13 9.43 -1.90
C ALA A 67 -5.66 9.34 -1.44
N LEU A 68 -5.20 8.14 -1.10
CA LEU A 68 -3.83 7.90 -0.62
C LEU A 68 -2.78 8.30 -1.68
N ALA A 69 -3.02 7.98 -2.95
CA ALA A 69 -2.13 8.38 -4.04
C ALA A 69 -2.03 9.89 -4.17
N LYS A 70 -3.16 10.60 -4.10
CA LYS A 70 -3.22 12.06 -4.22
C LYS A 70 -2.54 12.74 -3.05
N GLU A 71 -2.81 12.30 -1.82
CA GLU A 71 -2.16 12.82 -0.62
C GLU A 71 -0.64 12.62 -0.68
N GLU A 72 -0.19 11.44 -1.12
CA GLU A 72 1.22 11.14 -1.20
C GLU A 72 1.92 11.99 -2.26
N ALA A 73 1.32 12.11 -3.45
CA ALA A 73 1.82 12.98 -4.51
C ALA A 73 1.89 14.45 -4.06
N ALA A 74 0.89 14.92 -3.32
CA ALA A 74 0.91 16.26 -2.74
C ALA A 74 2.06 16.39 -1.73
N SER A 75 2.21 15.45 -0.80
CA SER A 75 3.26 15.53 0.23
C SER A 75 4.68 15.47 -0.35
N ALA A 76 4.88 14.73 -1.44
CA ALA A 76 6.16 14.67 -2.14
C ALA A 76 6.51 15.97 -2.88
N ALA A 77 5.49 16.73 -3.32
CA ALA A 77 5.68 18.00 -4.03
C ALA A 77 6.08 19.18 -3.10
N PHE A 78 5.98 19.00 -1.78
CA PHE A 78 6.30 20.02 -0.78
C PHE A 78 7.47 19.63 0.14
N ALA A 79 8.18 18.55 -0.19
CA ALA A 79 9.32 18.06 0.56
C ALA A 79 10.65 18.52 -0.09
N ASP A 80 10.93 19.82 0.01
CA ASP A 80 12.22 20.45 -0.34
C ASP A 80 12.71 21.30 0.85
#